data_AF-A0A2D6TP64-F1
#
_entry.id   AF-A0A2D6TP64-F1
#
_cell.length_a   1.000
_cell.length_b   1.000
_cell.length_c   1.000
_cell.angle_alpha   90.00
_cell.angle_beta   90.00
_cell.angle_gamma   90.00
#
_symmetry.space_group_name_H-M   'P 1'
#
loop_
_entity.id
_entity.type
_entity.pdbx_description
1 polymer ?
#
loop_
_entity_poly.entity_id
_entity_poly.type
_entity_poly.pdbx_seq_one_letter_code
_entity_poly.pdbx_strand_id
1 'polypeptide(L)'
;MGFKNIEQSIIKILQDQTSIKSINLEKDFNDLGMDSLDIIQFCSEVEENFGIDLDNLNNNCPVERGKYIPLYMWLTPRKVIDYVSSQVNHTS
;
A
#
# COMPACT_ATOMS: atom_id res chain seq x y z
N MET A 1 9.51 9.80 19.50
CA MET A 1 9.21 8.39 19.18
C MET A 1 9.30 8.26 17.67
N GLY A 2 10.42 7.74 17.17
CA GLY A 2 10.70 7.74 15.73
C GLY A 2 9.87 6.69 15.00
N PHE A 3 9.47 7.00 13.77
CA PHE A 3 8.94 6.07 12.77
C PHE A 3 10.01 5.01 12.43
N LYS A 4 10.44 4.19 13.40
CA LYS A 4 11.68 3.40 13.32
C LYS A 4 11.62 2.27 12.28
N ASN A 5 10.48 2.07 11.61
CA ASN A 5 10.37 1.24 10.42
C ASN A 5 9.04 1.48 9.68
N ILE A 6 9.08 2.15 8.52
CA ILE A 6 7.91 2.35 7.63
C ILE A 6 7.26 1.00 7.28
N GLU A 7 8.09 -0.02 7.05
CA GLU A 7 7.67 -1.40 6.80
C GLU A 7 6.78 -1.95 7.92
N GLN A 8 7.19 -1.80 9.19
CA GLN A 8 6.43 -2.32 10.32
C GLN A 8 5.09 -1.62 10.51
N SER A 9 5.03 -0.31 10.27
CA SER A 9 3.78 0.45 10.30
C SER A 9 2.81 -0.04 9.22
N ILE A 10 3.29 -0.22 7.98
CA ILE A 10 2.46 -0.71 6.87
C ILE A 10 1.97 -2.14 7.14
N ILE A 11 2.84 -3.03 7.63
CA ILE A 11 2.45 -4.39 8.03
C ILE A 11 1.37 -4.33 9.10
N LYS A 12 1.50 -3.44 10.09
CA LYS A 12 0.53 -3.31 11.17
C LYS A 12 -0.82 -2.84 10.66
N ILE A 13 -0.86 -1.83 9.78
CA ILE A 13 -2.12 -1.35 9.16
C ILE A 13 -2.76 -2.51 8.39
N LEU A 14 -2.00 -3.25 7.58
CA LEU A 14 -2.53 -4.41 6.87
C LEU A 14 -3.07 -5.49 7.82
N GLN A 15 -2.40 -5.77 8.94
CA GLN A 15 -2.86 -6.74 9.94
C GLN A 15 -4.08 -6.26 10.74
N ASP A 16 -4.31 -4.96 10.81
CA ASP A 16 -5.49 -4.38 11.46
C ASP A 16 -6.70 -4.45 10.53
N GLN A 17 -6.49 -4.11 9.25
CA GLN A 17 -7.52 -4.14 8.22
C GLN A 17 -7.85 -5.57 7.76
N THR A 18 -6.91 -6.51 7.90
CA THR A 18 -7.08 -7.91 7.46
C THR A 18 -6.90 -8.88 8.62
N SER A 19 -7.68 -9.97 8.66
CA SER A 19 -7.47 -11.04 9.64
C SER A 19 -6.23 -11.92 9.36
N ILE A 20 -5.28 -11.42 8.57
CA ILE A 20 -4.12 -12.18 8.09
C ILE A 20 -2.98 -12.07 9.08
N LYS A 21 -2.60 -13.20 9.69
CA LYS A 21 -1.50 -13.24 10.67
C LYS A 21 -0.11 -13.13 10.04
N SER A 22 0.04 -13.62 8.80
CA SER A 22 1.33 -13.66 8.11
C SER A 22 1.20 -12.97 6.75
N ILE A 23 1.73 -11.76 6.67
CA ILE A 23 1.72 -10.95 5.46
C ILE A 23 3.00 -11.22 4.69
N ASN A 24 2.86 -11.66 3.45
CA ASN A 24 3.99 -11.74 2.52
C ASN A 24 4.07 -10.44 1.72
N LEU A 25 5.18 -9.70 1.88
CA LEU A 25 5.37 -8.40 1.23
C LEU A 25 5.53 -8.50 -0.29
N GLU A 26 5.88 -9.67 -0.81
CA GLU A 26 6.07 -9.92 -2.25
C GLU A 26 4.79 -10.35 -2.96
N LYS A 27 3.77 -10.77 -2.20
CA LYS A 27 2.46 -11.16 -2.74
C LYS A 27 1.60 -9.93 -2.98
N ASP A 28 0.84 -9.95 -4.07
CA ASP A 28 -0.14 -8.91 -4.35
C ASP A 28 -1.29 -8.95 -3.34
N PHE A 29 -1.96 -7.82 -3.12
CA PHE A 29 -3.05 -7.72 -2.16
C PHE A 29 -4.19 -8.73 -2.42
N ASN A 30 -4.48 -9.02 -3.68
CA ASN A 30 -5.48 -10.03 -4.03
C ASN A 30 -5.04 -11.45 -3.61
N ASP A 31 -3.75 -11.78 -3.69
CA ASP A 31 -3.22 -13.08 -3.27
C ASP A 31 -3.13 -13.19 -1.73
N LEU A 32 -3.04 -12.05 -1.05
CA LEU A 32 -3.23 -11.96 0.40
C LEU A 32 -4.71 -12.16 0.80
N GLY A 33 -5.65 -12.10 -0.14
CA GLY A 33 -7.08 -12.22 0.12
C GLY A 33 -7.73 -10.90 0.53
N MET A 34 -7.15 -9.77 0.13
CA MET A 34 -7.76 -8.45 0.29
C MET A 34 -8.70 -8.18 -0.88
N ASP A 35 -9.89 -7.72 -0.55
CA ASP A 35 -10.85 -7.25 -1.53
C ASP A 35 -10.64 -5.76 -1.82
N SER A 36 -11.37 -5.29 -2.83
CA SER A 36 -11.40 -3.89 -3.27
C SER A 36 -11.49 -2.87 -2.14
N LEU A 37 -12.38 -3.13 -1.19
CA LEU A 37 -12.66 -2.24 -0.06
C LEU A 37 -11.54 -2.26 0.97
N ASP A 38 -10.94 -3.43 1.23
CA ASP A 38 -9.82 -3.55 2.16
C ASP A 38 -8.64 -2.74 1.67
N ILE A 39 -8.38 -2.75 0.35
CA ILE A 39 -7.26 -2.03 -0.22
C ILE A 39 -7.51 -0.52 -0.24
N ILE A 40 -8.73 -0.08 -0.52
CA ILE A 40 -9.11 1.34 -0.42
C ILE A 40 -8.90 1.84 1.02
N GLN A 41 -9.41 1.12 2.02
CA GLN A 41 -9.25 1.50 3.43
C GLN A 41 -7.78 1.49 3.85
N PHE A 42 -7.02 0.47 3.44
CA PHE A 42 -5.59 0.40 3.68
C PHE A 42 -4.85 1.61 3.08
N CYS A 43 -5.13 1.95 1.82
CA CYS A 43 -4.51 3.10 1.17
C CYS A 43 -4.81 4.40 1.92
N SER A 44 -6.09 4.68 2.23
CA SER A 44 -6.44 5.89 2.99
C SER A 44 -5.75 5.94 4.35
N GLU A 45 -5.67 4.82 5.07
CA GLU A 45 -5.01 4.81 6.38
C GLU A 45 -3.49 5.03 6.27
N VAL A 46 -2.84 4.51 5.22
CA VAL A 46 -1.43 4.81 4.94
C VAL A 46 -1.23 6.29 4.61
N GLU A 47 -2.09 6.86 3.75
CA GLU A 47 -2.04 8.28 3.41
C GLU A 47 -2.18 9.17 4.66
N GLU A 48 -3.13 8.86 5.54
CA GLU A 48 -3.33 9.59 6.80
C GLU A 48 -2.18 9.39 7.80
N ASN A 49 -1.61 8.18 7.91
CA ASN A 49 -0.53 7.90 8.86
C ASN A 49 0.81 8.55 8.45
N PHE A 50 1.06 8.68 7.15
CA PHE A 50 2.34 9.16 6.63
C PHE A 50 2.25 10.56 5.99
N GLY A 51 1.05 11.10 5.80
CA GLY A 51 0.83 12.40 5.16
C GLY A 51 1.23 12.41 3.68
N ILE A 52 1.02 11.29 2.98
CA ILE A 52 1.38 11.13 1.56
C ILE A 52 0.14 10.92 0.70
N ASP A 53 0.33 11.00 -0.61
CA ASP A 53 -0.71 10.71 -1.60
C ASP A 53 -0.27 9.50 -2.43
N LEU A 54 -1.05 8.42 -2.37
CA LEU A 54 -0.79 7.14 -3.04
C LEU A 54 -1.36 7.09 -4.46
N ASP A 55 -2.12 8.10 -4.90
CA ASP A 55 -2.67 8.18 -6.27
C ASP A 55 -1.54 8.09 -7.33
N ASN A 56 -0.38 8.66 -6.99
CA ASN A 56 0.82 8.71 -7.84
C ASN A 56 1.70 7.45 -7.82
N LEU A 57 1.37 6.44 -7.03
CA LEU A 57 2.06 5.12 -7.05
C LEU A 57 1.97 4.44 -8.44
N ASN A 58 1.12 4.96 -9.33
CA ASN A 58 0.73 4.41 -10.63
C ASN A 58 1.65 4.73 -11.84
N ASN A 59 2.98 4.82 -11.69
CA ASN A 59 3.82 5.18 -12.85
C ASN A 59 4.30 4.02 -13.75
N ASN A 60 3.86 2.76 -13.56
CA ASN A 60 4.34 1.65 -14.43
C ASN A 60 3.36 0.49 -14.72
N CYS A 61 2.05 0.62 -14.47
CA CYS A 61 1.10 -0.35 -15.05
C CYS A 61 0.37 0.33 -16.22
N PRO A 62 0.43 -0.19 -17.46
CA PRO A 62 -0.28 0.40 -18.59
C PRO A 62 -1.78 0.21 -18.37
N VAL A 63 -2.42 1.16 -17.67
CA VAL A 63 -3.87 1.27 -17.64
C VAL A 63 -4.31 1.77 -19.01
N GLU A 64 -4.70 0.81 -19.83
CA GLU A 64 -5.44 1.09 -21.06
C GLU A 64 -6.65 1.96 -20.69
N ARG A 65 -6.66 3.21 -21.17
CA ARG A 65 -7.80 4.14 -21.00
C ARG A 65 -9.11 3.40 -21.31
N GLY A 66 -9.95 3.20 -20.30
CA GLY A 66 -11.32 2.69 -20.48
C GLY A 66 -11.63 1.32 -19.87
N LYS A 67 -10.72 0.68 -19.14
CA LYS A 67 -11.05 -0.47 -18.28
C LYS A 67 -10.72 -0.15 -16.82
N TYR A 68 -11.75 0.01 -15.98
CA TYR A 68 -11.61 0.02 -14.52
C TYR A 68 -11.26 -1.40 -14.05
N ILE A 69 -10.03 -1.84 -14.31
CA ILE A 69 -9.44 -2.91 -13.52
C ILE A 69 -8.83 -2.17 -12.33
N PRO A 70 -9.28 -2.44 -11.11
CA PRO A 70 -8.73 -1.72 -9.98
C PRO A 70 -7.23 -2.03 -9.86
N LEU A 71 -6.43 -0.99 -10.14
CA LEU A 71 -4.97 -0.98 -10.20
C LEU A 71 -4.30 -1.59 -8.96
N TYR A 72 -5.01 -1.60 -7.84
CA TYR A 72 -4.58 -2.20 -6.61
C TYR A 72 -4.51 -3.74 -6.62
N MET A 73 -5.05 -4.42 -7.64
CA MET A 73 -4.92 -5.88 -7.77
C MET A 73 -3.47 -6.37 -7.97
N TRP A 74 -2.57 -5.51 -8.46
CA TRP A 74 -1.15 -5.82 -8.71
C TRP A 74 -0.19 -5.00 -7.82
N LEU A 75 -0.74 -4.43 -6.75
CA LEU A 75 0.06 -3.78 -5.73
C LEU A 75 0.47 -4.81 -4.69
N THR A 76 1.75 -4.77 -4.33
CA THR A 76 2.30 -5.54 -3.23
C THR A 76 2.59 -4.60 -2.06
N PRO A 77 2.54 -5.07 -0.81
CA PRO A 77 2.96 -4.28 0.34
C PRO A 77 4.36 -3.69 0.15
N ARG A 78 5.27 -4.43 -0.51
CA ARG A 78 6.63 -3.95 -0.80
C ARG A 78 6.66 -2.69 -1.65
N LYS A 79 5.84 -2.60 -2.70
CA LYS A 79 5.76 -1.39 -3.55
C LYS A 79 5.28 -0.18 -2.76
N VAL A 80 4.30 -0.37 -1.88
CA VAL A 80 3.77 0.70 -1.03
C VAL A 80 4.84 1.17 -0.05
N ILE A 81 5.55 0.25 0.61
CA ILE A 81 6.66 0.57 1.52
C ILE A 81 7.75 1.38 0.81
N ASP A 82 8.15 0.94 -0.38
CA ASP A 82 9.20 1.60 -1.16
C ASP A 82 8.80 3.03 -1.53
N TYR A 83 7.57 3.21 -1.99
CA TYR A 83 7.03 4.52 -2.33
C TYR A 83 6.89 5.44 -1.12
N VAL A 84 6.31 4.96 -0.02
CA VAL A 84 6.18 5.73 1.23
C VAL A 84 7.56 6.12 1.73
N SER A 85 8.51 5.20 1.72
CA SER A 85 9.91 5.47 2.07
C SER A 85 10.51 6.55 1.17
N SER A 86 10.28 6.48 -0.15
CA SER A 86 10.76 7.50 -1.08
C SER A 86 10.15 8.88 -0.80
N GLN A 87 8.86 8.97 -0.49
CA GLN A 87 8.19 10.26 -0.22
C GLN A 87 8.62 10.85 1.13
N VAL A 88 8.64 10.04 2.19
CA VAL A 88 8.99 10.48 3.55
C VAL A 88 10.46 10.92 3.65
N ASN A 89 11.37 10.26 2.94
CA ASN A 89 12.79 10.62 2.95
C ASN A 89 13.09 11.92 2.18
N HIS A 90 12.19 12.41 1.33
CA HIS A 90 12.34 13.69 0.60
C HIS A 90 11.92 14.92 1.42
N THR A 91 11.34 14.74 2.62
CA THR A 91 10.90 15.82 3.52
C THR A 91 11.88 16.15 4.66
N SER A 92 13.18 15.92 4.48
CA SER A 92 14.25 16.35 5.41
C SER A 92 15.16 17.43 4.82
#